data_AF-A0AAW0AUW5-F1
#
_entry.id   AF-A0AAW0AUW5-F1
#
_cell.length_a   1.000
_cell.length_b   1.000
_cell.length_c   1.000
_cell.angle_alpha   90.00
_cell.angle_beta   90.00
_cell.angle_gamma   90.00
#
_symmetry.space_group_name_H-M   'P 1'
#
loop_
_entity.id
_entity.type
_entity.pdbx_description
1 polymer ?
#
loop_
_entity_poly.entity_id
_entity_poly.type
_entity_poly.pdbx_seq_one_letter_code
_entity_poly.pdbx_strand_id
1 'polypeptide(L)'
;MLPPEAQELLKIPENQLERLFPSSNALVQDLLAHKIPYERPSAHTTETSQYLSKDSPTCSNFDPTSLTAPPPALVQSLVKALRIEDQYGSVCCAHIPGHRERYPLWIVVYWAELRVVRTSRKVWNDAVQALEARNQ
;
A
#
# COMPACT_ATOMS: atom_id res chain seq x y z
N MET A 1 -1.77 13.25 -19.88
CA MET A 1 -2.10 11.81 -19.92
C MET A 1 -0.79 11.05 -19.83
N LEU A 2 -0.68 10.07 -18.92
CA LEU A 2 0.51 9.21 -18.85
C LEU A 2 0.57 8.29 -20.08
N PRO A 3 1.78 7.98 -20.60
CA PRO A 3 1.94 7.00 -21.67
C PRO A 3 1.41 5.60 -21.24
N PRO A 4 0.91 4.78 -22.17
CA PRO A 4 0.31 3.47 -21.85
C PRO A 4 1.25 2.56 -21.03
N GLU A 5 2.54 2.57 -21.35
CA GLU A 5 3.56 1.77 -20.65
C GLU A 5 3.72 2.16 -19.17
N ALA A 6 3.63 3.46 -18.85
CA ALA A 6 3.69 3.93 -17.47
C ALA A 6 2.43 3.56 -16.67
N GLN A 7 1.28 3.40 -17.35
CA GLN A 7 0.05 2.96 -16.69
C GLN A 7 0.10 1.49 -16.29
N GLU A 8 0.75 0.64 -17.09
CA GLU A 8 0.95 -0.77 -16.76
C GLU A 8 1.84 -0.96 -15.51
N LEU A 9 2.86 -0.12 -15.34
CA LEU A 9 3.75 -0.18 -14.15
C LEU A 9 3.04 0.16 -12.84
N LEU A 10 1.91 0.85 -12.91
CA LEU A 10 1.08 1.23 -11.75
C LEU A 10 -0.04 0.21 -11.48
N LYS A 11 -0.22 -0.82 -12.31
CA LYS A 11 -1.22 -1.86 -12.04
C LYS A 11 -0.65 -2.91 -11.10
N ILE A 12 -1.43 -3.24 -10.07
CA ILE A 12 -1.13 -4.40 -9.22
C ILE A 12 -1.29 -5.65 -10.10
N PRO A 13 -0.27 -6.53 -10.17
CA PRO A 13 -0.38 -7.75 -10.99
C PRO A 13 -1.58 -8.59 -10.58
N GLU A 14 -2.34 -9.13 -11.55
CA GLU A 14 -3.60 -9.85 -11.28
C GLU A 14 -3.40 -11.04 -10.34
N ASN A 15 -2.29 -11.78 -10.51
CA ASN A 15 -1.91 -12.89 -9.64
C ASN A 15 -1.58 -12.48 -8.19
N GLN A 16 -1.45 -11.18 -7.90
CA GLN A 16 -1.26 -10.64 -6.56
C GLN A 16 -2.56 -10.19 -5.92
N LEU A 17 -3.61 -9.88 -6.69
CA LEU A 17 -4.84 -9.27 -6.15
C LEU A 17 -5.52 -10.16 -5.11
N GLU A 18 -5.72 -11.44 -5.42
CA GLU A 18 -6.36 -12.40 -4.50
C GLU A 18 -5.56 -12.62 -3.20
N ARG A 19 -4.23 -12.44 -3.28
CA ARG A 19 -3.34 -12.55 -2.12
C ARG A 19 -3.37 -11.28 -1.27
N LEU A 20 -3.45 -10.12 -1.92
CA LEU A 20 -3.26 -8.81 -1.28
C LEU A 20 -4.56 -8.22 -0.73
N PHE A 21 -5.70 -8.60 -1.28
CA PHE A 21 -7.00 -8.08 -0.89
C PHE A 21 -7.97 -9.21 -0.58
N PRO A 22 -8.88 -9.02 0.39
CA PRO A 22 -9.98 -9.95 0.58
C PRO A 22 -10.82 -10.01 -0.70
N SER A 23 -11.37 -11.19 -1.00
CA SER A 23 -12.30 -11.37 -2.11
C SER A 23 -13.47 -10.39 -2.00
N SER A 24 -14.02 -9.95 -3.13
CA SER A 24 -15.22 -9.10 -3.16
C SER A 24 -16.43 -9.78 -2.51
N ASN A 25 -16.42 -11.11 -2.43
CA ASN A 25 -17.48 -11.92 -1.81
C ASN A 25 -17.06 -12.46 -0.42
N ALA A 26 -15.97 -11.95 0.15
CA ALA A 26 -15.47 -12.38 1.45
C ALA A 26 -16.44 -11.99 2.56
N LEU A 27 -16.51 -12.83 3.61
CA LEU A 27 -17.30 -12.51 4.78
C LEU A 27 -16.60 -11.41 5.60
N VAL A 28 -17.35 -10.74 6.48
CA VAL A 28 -16.77 -9.74 7.40
C VAL A 28 -15.63 -10.35 8.21
N GLN A 29 -15.76 -11.61 8.63
CA GLN A 29 -14.71 -12.33 9.38
C GLN A 29 -13.41 -12.44 8.57
N ASP A 30 -13.50 -12.69 7.27
CA ASP A 30 -12.33 -12.79 6.39
C ASP A 30 -11.67 -11.42 6.22
N LEU A 31 -12.45 -10.35 6.06
CA LEU A 31 -11.95 -8.97 6.04
C LEU A 31 -11.21 -8.62 7.34
N LEU A 32 -11.76 -9.03 8.49
CA LEU A 32 -11.17 -8.79 9.80
C LEU A 32 -9.94 -9.67 10.07
N ALA A 33 -9.85 -10.87 9.49
CA ALA A 33 -8.71 -11.77 9.60
C ALA A 33 -7.58 -11.44 8.60
N HIS A 34 -7.89 -10.73 7.51
CA HIS A 34 -6.93 -10.44 6.44
C HIS A 34 -5.67 -9.74 6.95
N LYS A 35 -4.51 -10.19 6.51
CA LYS A 35 -3.21 -9.62 6.90
C LYS A 35 -3.02 -8.28 6.20
N ILE A 36 -2.90 -7.22 6.99
CA ILE A 36 -2.63 -5.86 6.50
C ILE A 36 -1.27 -5.44 7.06
N PRO A 37 -0.35 -4.90 6.24
CA PRO A 37 0.94 -4.43 6.72
C PRO A 37 0.75 -3.32 7.75
N TYR A 38 1.71 -3.21 8.67
CA TYR A 38 1.76 -2.11 9.62
C TYR A 38 1.87 -0.76 8.88
N GLU A 39 1.15 0.26 9.35
CA GLU A 39 1.24 1.63 8.85
C GLU A 39 2.15 2.43 9.76
N ARG A 40 3.17 3.08 9.19
CA ARG A 40 4.07 3.91 9.99
C ARG A 40 3.34 5.18 10.46
N PRO A 41 3.45 5.56 11.75
CA PRO A 41 2.96 6.84 12.23
C PRO A 41 3.70 8.02 11.57
N SER A 42 3.01 9.15 11.38
CA SER A 42 3.52 10.37 10.71
C SER A 42 4.64 11.13 11.44
N ALA A 43 5.42 10.49 12.31
CA ALA A 43 6.41 11.15 13.16
C ALA A 43 7.60 11.75 12.39
N HIS A 44 7.80 11.38 11.12
CA HIS A 44 8.88 11.89 10.29
C HIS A 44 8.37 12.37 8.93
N THR A 45 8.71 13.61 8.58
CA THR A 45 8.51 14.18 7.24
C THR A 45 9.57 13.61 6.32
N THR A 46 9.27 12.50 5.67
CA THR A 46 10.08 12.02 4.55
C THR A 46 9.55 12.61 3.26
N GLU A 47 10.44 13.17 2.43
CA GLU A 47 10.05 13.77 1.16
C GLU A 47 9.76 12.70 0.10
N THR A 48 8.82 12.98 -0.80
CA THR A 48 8.48 12.12 -1.94
C THR A 48 9.70 11.80 -2.80
N SER A 49 10.62 12.78 -2.95
CA SER A 49 11.88 12.67 -3.70
C SER A 49 12.79 11.55 -3.19
N GLN A 50 12.71 11.22 -1.90
CA GLN A 50 13.52 10.16 -1.28
C GLN A 50 12.94 8.76 -1.51
N TYR A 51 11.67 8.69 -1.92
CA TYR A 51 10.97 7.43 -2.18
C TYR A 51 10.97 7.02 -3.64
N LEU A 52 11.16 7.93 -4.58
CA LEU A 52 11.06 7.61 -6.00
C LEU A 52 12.45 7.59 -6.62
N SER A 53 12.75 6.52 -7.34
CA SER A 53 14.01 6.37 -8.08
C SER A 53 13.75 6.21 -9.57
N LYS A 54 14.68 6.73 -10.38
CA LYS A 54 14.71 6.53 -11.83
C LYS A 54 15.27 5.15 -12.20
N ASP A 55 15.94 4.48 -11.27
CA ASP A 55 16.51 3.16 -11.48
C ASP A 55 15.41 2.08 -11.52
N SER A 56 15.72 0.96 -12.17
CA SER A 56 14.86 -0.22 -12.15
C SER A 56 14.75 -0.85 -10.76
N PRO A 57 13.62 -1.54 -10.47
CA PRO A 57 13.46 -2.30 -9.23
C PRO A 57 14.58 -3.34 -9.05
N THR A 58 15.04 -3.53 -7.81
CA THR A 58 16.00 -4.59 -7.48
C THR A 58 15.30 -5.88 -7.07
N CYS A 59 14.04 -5.79 -6.62
CA CYS A 59 13.27 -6.92 -6.14
C CYS A 59 11.93 -6.97 -6.89
N SER A 60 11.74 -8.00 -7.71
CA SER A 60 10.46 -8.27 -8.38
C SER A 60 9.61 -9.28 -7.59
N ASN A 61 10.25 -10.20 -6.87
CA ASN A 61 9.60 -11.17 -6.00
C ASN A 61 9.74 -10.75 -4.54
N PHE A 62 8.68 -10.18 -3.99
CA PHE A 62 8.60 -9.79 -2.57
C PHE A 62 7.19 -10.02 -2.01
N ASP A 63 7.04 -9.96 -0.69
CA ASP A 63 5.75 -9.96 0.00
C ASP A 63 5.35 -8.52 0.37
N PRO A 64 4.38 -7.90 -0.32
CA PRO A 64 3.90 -6.56 0.01
C PRO A 64 3.28 -6.47 1.41
N THR A 65 2.80 -7.59 1.96
CA THR A 65 2.18 -7.62 3.29
C THR A 65 3.22 -7.58 4.42
N SER A 66 4.49 -7.87 4.13
CA SER A 66 5.59 -7.70 5.10
C SER A 66 6.20 -6.31 5.07
N LEU A 67 5.91 -5.52 4.03
CA LEU A 67 6.49 -4.19 3.86
C LEU A 67 5.66 -3.14 4.60
N THR A 68 6.25 -2.50 5.61
CA THR A 68 5.61 -1.41 6.35
C THR A 68 5.15 -0.32 5.39
N ALA A 69 3.87 0.04 5.46
CA ALA A 69 3.30 1.10 4.62
C ALA A 69 3.76 2.48 5.12
N PRO A 70 4.07 3.43 4.23
CA PRO A 70 4.37 4.80 4.62
C PRO A 70 3.10 5.52 5.12
N PRO A 71 3.25 6.68 5.79
CA PRO A 71 2.11 7.45 6.28
C PRO A 71 1.12 7.83 5.16
N PRO A 72 -0.19 7.92 5.43
CA PRO A 72 -1.21 8.19 4.41
C PRO A 72 -0.97 9.44 3.57
N ALA A 73 -0.46 10.52 4.18
CA ALA A 73 -0.15 11.76 3.48
C ALA A 73 0.96 11.56 2.44
N LEU A 74 1.97 10.76 2.78
CA LEU A 74 3.08 10.45 1.87
C LEU A 74 2.64 9.55 0.72
N VAL A 75 1.79 8.54 1.00
CA VAL A 75 1.19 7.71 -0.07
C VAL A 75 0.44 8.58 -1.07
N GLN A 76 -0.34 9.56 -0.61
CA GLN A 76 -1.05 10.49 -1.51
C GLN A 76 -0.08 11.33 -2.35
N SER A 77 1.00 11.83 -1.75
CA SER A 77 2.03 12.58 -2.47
C SER A 77 2.74 11.73 -3.52
N LEU A 78 3.03 10.45 -3.21
CA LEU A 78 3.61 9.49 -4.15
C LEU A 78 2.67 9.22 -5.33
N VAL A 79 1.38 8.95 -5.07
CA VAL A 79 0.38 8.77 -6.12
C VAL A 79 0.28 9.99 -7.02
N LYS A 80 0.32 11.21 -6.45
CA LYS A 80 0.31 12.46 -7.23
C LYS A 80 1.56 12.59 -8.09
N ALA A 81 2.76 12.35 -7.53
CA ALA A 81 4.02 12.43 -8.26
C ALA A 81 4.06 11.45 -9.44
N LEU A 82 3.66 10.19 -9.22
CA LEU A 82 3.62 9.16 -10.27
C LEU A 82 2.58 9.43 -11.38
N ARG A 83 1.61 10.32 -11.13
CA ARG A 83 0.64 10.76 -12.16
C ARG A 83 1.16 11.90 -13.03
N ILE A 84 2.11 12.67 -12.52
CA ILE A 84 2.65 13.88 -13.16
C ILE A 84 3.95 13.54 -13.89
N GLU A 85 4.77 12.67 -13.30
CA GLU A 85 6.11 12.35 -13.76
C GLU A 85 6.22 10.88 -14.18
N ASP A 86 6.71 10.63 -15.39
CA ASP A 86 6.91 9.29 -15.97
C ASP A 86 8.36 8.80 -15.86
N GLN A 87 9.25 9.62 -15.30
CA GLN A 87 10.68 9.35 -15.21
C GLN A 87 11.09 8.36 -14.11
N TYR A 88 10.15 7.91 -13.28
CA TYR A 88 10.41 7.02 -12.17
C TYR A 88 10.27 5.57 -12.59
N GLY A 89 11.22 4.72 -12.17
CA GLY A 89 11.22 3.29 -12.44
C GLY A 89 10.91 2.43 -11.22
N SER A 90 11.11 2.96 -10.00
CA SER A 90 10.94 2.19 -8.77
C SER A 90 10.73 3.05 -7.52
N VAL A 91 10.42 2.36 -6.41
CA VAL A 91 10.17 2.95 -5.09
C VAL A 91 11.23 2.47 -4.09
N CYS A 92 11.89 3.42 -3.42
CA CYS A 92 12.75 3.20 -2.28
C CYS A 92 11.94 3.40 -0.99
N CYS A 93 11.94 2.42 -0.09
CA CYS A 93 11.27 2.56 1.21
C CYS A 93 12.15 3.33 2.20
N ALA A 94 12.38 4.61 1.95
CA ALA A 94 13.29 5.46 2.73
C ALA A 94 12.92 5.59 4.21
N HIS A 95 11.68 5.27 4.58
CA HIS A 95 11.30 5.17 5.99
C HIS A 95 11.96 3.98 6.68
N ILE A 96 12.23 2.86 6.01
CA ILE A 96 12.73 1.64 6.64
C ILE A 96 14.27 1.76 6.79
N PRO A 97 14.81 1.87 8.01
CA PRO A 97 16.26 2.06 8.20
C PRO A 97 17.06 0.88 7.64
N GLY A 98 18.15 1.18 6.92
CA GLY A 98 19.02 0.17 6.32
C GLY A 98 18.43 -0.55 5.09
N HIS A 99 17.21 -0.20 4.69
CA HIS A 99 16.55 -0.81 3.56
C HIS A 99 17.05 -0.20 2.25
N ARG A 100 17.63 -1.05 1.39
CA ARG A 100 18.28 -0.62 0.14
C ARG A 100 17.60 -1.17 -1.11
N GLU A 101 16.53 -1.95 -0.94
CA GLU A 101 15.80 -2.53 -2.07
C GLU A 101 14.95 -1.45 -2.76
N ARG A 102 14.79 -1.63 -4.07
CA ARG A 102 13.90 -0.85 -4.92
C ARG A 102 12.75 -1.73 -5.37
N TYR A 103 11.53 -1.28 -5.09
CA TYR A 103 10.30 -2.00 -5.38
C TYR A 103 9.63 -1.49 -6.65
N PRO A 104 8.81 -2.30 -7.32
CA PRO A 104 7.97 -1.87 -8.43
C PRO A 104 7.00 -0.76 -8.02
N LEU A 105 6.67 0.13 -8.97
CA LEU A 105 5.80 1.29 -8.70
C LEU A 105 4.39 0.92 -8.24
N TRP A 106 3.85 -0.23 -8.66
CA TRP A 106 2.53 -0.71 -8.24
C TRP A 106 2.38 -0.86 -6.72
N ILE A 107 3.50 -0.94 -5.96
CA ILE A 107 3.44 -0.97 -4.50
C ILE A 107 2.77 0.27 -3.91
N VAL A 108 2.90 1.42 -4.57
CA VAL A 108 2.25 2.68 -4.16
C VAL A 108 0.75 2.58 -4.34
N VAL A 109 0.29 1.91 -5.40
CA VAL A 109 -1.14 1.65 -5.64
C VAL A 109 -1.68 0.69 -4.59
N TYR A 110 -0.94 -0.38 -4.27
CA TYR A 110 -1.30 -1.27 -3.17
C TYR A 110 -1.46 -0.52 -1.84
N TRP A 111 -0.50 0.34 -1.46
CA TRP A 111 -0.62 1.14 -0.24
C TRP A 111 -1.80 2.12 -0.28
N ALA A 112 -2.14 2.67 -1.45
CA ALA A 112 -3.29 3.55 -1.61
C ALA A 112 -4.61 2.78 -1.37
N GLU A 113 -4.77 1.60 -1.98
CA GLU A 113 -5.95 0.74 -1.82
C GLU A 113 -6.09 0.22 -0.39
N LEU A 114 -4.98 -0.13 0.28
CA LEU A 114 -5.00 -0.55 1.68
C LEU A 114 -5.67 0.45 2.62
N ARG A 115 -5.68 1.76 2.28
CA ARG A 115 -6.36 2.76 3.10
C ARG A 115 -7.86 2.52 3.15
N VAL A 116 -8.46 2.15 2.02
CA VAL A 116 -9.89 1.80 1.95
C VAL A 116 -10.17 0.59 2.82
N VAL A 117 -9.34 -0.45 2.71
CA VAL A 117 -9.44 -1.67 3.53
C VAL A 117 -9.31 -1.35 5.02
N ARG A 118 -8.34 -0.52 5.42
CA ARG A 118 -8.14 -0.11 6.82
C ARG A 118 -9.34 0.65 7.38
N THR A 119 -9.89 1.59 6.62
CA THR A 119 -11.08 2.34 7.04
C THR A 119 -12.27 1.41 7.23
N SER A 120 -12.54 0.53 6.27
CA SER A 120 -13.64 -0.45 6.39
C SER A 120 -13.42 -1.40 7.56
N ARG A 121 -12.21 -1.91 7.75
CA ARG A 121 -11.87 -2.82 8.86
C ARG A 121 -12.05 -2.15 10.22
N LYS A 122 -11.69 -0.87 10.35
CA LYS A 122 -11.92 -0.11 11.60
C LYS A 122 -13.42 -0.05 11.94
N VAL A 123 -14.26 0.33 10.98
CA VAL A 123 -15.71 0.42 11.19
C VAL A 123 -16.29 -0.93 11.62
N TRP A 124 -15.87 -2.02 10.97
CA TRP A 124 -16.33 -3.36 11.34
C TRP A 124 -15.81 -3.82 12.69
N ASN A 125 -14.56 -3.54 13.05
CA ASN A 125 -14.02 -3.82 14.38
C ASN A 125 -14.80 -3.08 15.47
N ASP A 126 -15.08 -1.79 15.28
CA ASP A 126 -15.85 -0.98 16.23
C ASP A 126 -17.27 -1.56 16.40
N ALA A 127 -17.91 -2.01 15.31
CA ALA A 127 -19.22 -2.64 15.34
C ALA A 127 -19.23 -4.00 16.06
N VAL A 128 -18.21 -4.85 15.83
CA VAL A 128 -18.07 -6.14 16.51
C VAL A 128 -17.86 -5.93 18.01
N GLN A 129 -16.98 -5.01 18.40
CA GLN A 129 -16.76 -4.68 19.82
C GLN A 129 -18.02 -4.17 20.51
N ALA A 130 -18.82 -3.35 19.83
CA ALA A 130 -20.09 -2.86 20.37
C ALA A 130 -21.13 -3.98 20.57
N LEU A 131 -21.17 -4.97 19.65
CA LEU A 131 -22.04 -6.14 19.79
C LEU A 131 -21.60 -7.05 20.95
N GLU A 132 -20.29 -7.27 21.11
CA GLU A 132 -19.73 -8.05 22.21
C GLU A 132 -20.03 -7.40 23.56
N ALA A 133 -19.83 -6.08 23.69
CA ALA A 133 -20.11 -5.33 24.91
C ALA A 133 -21.59 -5.35 25.31
N ARG A 134 -22.52 -5.52 24.37
CA ARG A 134 -23.97 -5.62 24.64
C ARG A 134 -24.38 -7.00 25.17
N ASN A 135 -23.62 -8.04 24.83
CA ASN A 135 -23.91 -9.42 25.19
C ASN A 135 -23.24 -9.86 26.51
N GLN A 136 -22.51 -8.95 27.17
CA GLN A 136 -21.96 -9.09 28.52
C GLN A 136 -22.82 -8.36 29.53
#